data_AF-A0A537J1T1-F1
#
_entry.id   AF-A0A537J1T1-F1
#
_cell.length_a   1.000
_cell.length_b   1.000
_cell.length_c   1.000
_cell.angle_alpha   90.00
_cell.angle_beta   90.00
_cell.angle_gamma   90.00
#
_symmetry.space_group_name_H-M   'P 1'
#
loop_
_entity.id
_entity.type
_entity.pdbx_description
1 polymer ?
#
loop_
_entity_poly.entity_id
_entity_poly.type
_entity_poly.pdbx_seq_one_letter_code
_entity_poly.pdbx_strand_id
1 'polypeptide(L)'
;MLLQLAHTRLDVFVVSKQFALACYKATKVFPSEEKFSMIQQIRRAALSVHLNVAEGCSRKSVVAALDVAVELGYSAKERLTEVGELLVRSFQLISKMISR
;
A
#
# COMPACT_ATOMS: atom_id res chain seq x y z
N MET A 1 -7.23 -21.95 12.04
CA MET A 1 -6.31 -20.87 12.44
C MET A 1 -6.37 -19.79 11.37
N LEU A 2 -6.89 -18.60 11.67
CA LEU A 2 -6.89 -17.49 10.70
C LEU A 2 -5.46 -16.96 10.59
N LEU A 3 -4.90 -16.95 9.38
CA LEU A 3 -3.60 -16.35 9.10
C LEU A 3 -3.63 -14.88 9.49
N GLN A 4 -2.79 -14.49 10.45
CA GLN A 4 -2.64 -13.08 10.83
C GLN A 4 -1.70 -12.40 9.82
N LEU A 5 -2.29 -11.74 8.82
CA LEU A 5 -1.55 -11.09 7.74
C LEU A 5 -0.90 -9.79 8.22
N ALA A 6 0.35 -9.52 7.79
CA ALA A 6 1.16 -8.41 8.29
C ALA A 6 0.48 -7.03 8.17
N HIS A 7 -0.27 -6.79 7.09
CA HIS A 7 -0.99 -5.54 6.86
C HIS A 7 -2.10 -5.28 7.88
N THR A 8 -2.70 -6.33 8.48
CA THR A 8 -3.83 -6.18 9.40
C THR A 8 -3.46 -5.48 10.73
N ARG A 9 -2.17 -5.36 11.01
CA ARG A 9 -1.62 -4.68 12.19
C ARG A 9 -1.30 -3.20 11.95
N LEU A 10 -1.51 -2.68 10.74
CA LEU A 10 -1.16 -1.30 10.41
C LEU A 10 -2.36 -0.37 10.62
N ASP A 11 -2.12 0.76 11.28
CA ASP A 11 -3.16 1.78 11.49
C ASP A 11 -3.74 2.26 10.17
N VAL A 12 -2.91 2.46 9.14
CA VAL A 12 -3.36 2.86 7.79
C VAL A 12 -4.29 1.83 7.14
N PHE A 13 -4.13 0.54 7.44
CA PHE A 13 -5.04 -0.50 6.95
C PHE A 13 -6.42 -0.40 7.62
N VAL A 14 -6.44 -0.15 8.93
CA VAL A 14 -7.69 0.07 9.68
C VAL A 14 -8.41 1.34 9.20
N VAL A 15 -7.68 2.45 9.07
CA VAL A 15 -8.22 3.74 8.63
C VAL A 15 -8.74 3.67 7.18
N SER A 16 -7.99 3.07 6.26
CA SER A 16 -8.44 2.92 4.87
C SER A 16 -9.69 2.05 4.73
N LYS A 17 -9.86 1.03 5.58
CA LYS A 17 -11.10 0.23 5.66
C LYS A 17 -12.28 1.08 6.11
N GLN A 18 -12.10 1.88 7.16
CA GLN A 18 -13.13 2.78 7.67
C GLN A 18 -13.51 3.85 6.63
N PHE A 19 -12.51 4.39 5.92
CA PHE A 19 -12.72 5.31 4.81
C PHE A 19 -13.58 4.68 3.70
N ALA A 20 -13.25 3.47 3.25
CA ALA A 20 -14.06 2.76 2.27
C ALA A 20 -15.51 2.57 2.75
N LEU A 21 -15.72 2.14 3.99
CA LEU A 21 -17.07 2.00 4.57
C LEU A 21 -17.81 3.35 4.65
N ALA A 22 -17.12 4.44 4.97
CA ALA A 22 -17.70 5.78 4.98
C ALA A 22 -18.14 6.21 3.58
N CYS A 23 -17.33 5.96 2.54
CA CYS A 23 -17.73 6.20 1.15
C CYS A 23 -18.98 5.38 0.78
N TYR A 24 -19.04 4.10 1.13
CA TYR A 24 -20.23 3.28 0.86
C TYR A 24 -21.49 3.80 1.54
N LYS A 25 -21.37 4.31 2.77
CA LYS A 25 -22.46 4.94 3.52
C LYS A 25 -22.89 6.27 2.89
N ALA A 26 -21.93 7.14 2.58
CA ALA A 26 -22.20 8.46 1.99
C ALA A 26 -22.90 8.35 0.63
N THR A 27 -22.51 7.41 -0.22
CA THR A 27 -23.16 7.24 -1.53
C THR A 27 -24.53 6.55 -1.46
N LYS A 28 -25.08 6.24 -0.27
CA LYS A 28 -26.45 5.70 -0.15
C LYS A 28 -27.53 6.74 -0.36
N VAL A 29 -27.22 8.02 -0.13
CA VAL A 29 -28.19 9.13 -0.30
C VAL A 29 -28.14 9.74 -1.70
N PHE A 30 -27.29 9.20 -2.58
CA PHE A 30 -27.17 9.69 -3.95
C PHE A 30 -28.36 9.20 -4.80
N PRO A 31 -28.76 9.95 -5.83
CA PRO A 31 -29.83 9.54 -6.74
C PRO A 31 -29.55 8.18 -7.40
N SER A 32 -30.61 7.42 -7.71
CA SER A 32 -30.50 6.09 -8.33
C SER A 32 -29.80 6.12 -9.69
N GLU A 33 -29.88 7.25 -10.40
CA GLU A 33 -29.31 7.47 -11.72
C GLU A 33 -27.78 7.47 -11.66
N GLU A 34 -27.19 7.83 -10.51
CA GLU A 34 -25.74 7.85 -10.29
C GLU A 34 -25.14 6.47 -9.97
N LYS A 35 -25.97 5.42 -9.87
CA LYS A 35 -25.56 4.06 -9.49
C LYS A 35 -24.39 3.54 -10.30
N PHE A 36 -24.38 3.80 -11.61
CA PHE A 36 -23.33 3.34 -12.54
C PHE A 36 -22.33 4.45 -12.91
N SER A 37 -22.54 5.68 -12.41
CA SER A 37 -21.67 6.83 -12.60
C SER A 37 -20.92 7.12 -11.29
N MET A 38 -21.28 8.15 -10.53
CA MET A 38 -20.51 8.60 -9.37
C MET A 38 -20.44 7.56 -8.26
N ILE A 39 -21.54 6.84 -7.98
CA ILE A 39 -21.59 5.87 -6.89
C ILE A 39 -20.56 4.75 -7.14
N GLN A 40 -20.51 4.21 -8.35
CA GLN A 40 -19.57 3.13 -8.68
C GLN A 40 -18.13 3.63 -8.65
N GLN A 41 -17.83 4.81 -9.23
CA GLN A 41 -16.48 5.35 -9.25
C GLN A 41 -15.92 5.59 -7.85
N ILE A 42 -16.71 6.24 -6.97
CA ILE A 42 -16.32 6.53 -5.58
C ILE A 42 -16.03 5.24 -4.81
N ARG A 43 -16.95 4.25 -4.89
CA ARG A 43 -16.81 2.99 -4.14
C ARG A 43 -15.60 2.18 -4.60
N ARG A 44 -15.36 2.11 -5.92
CA ARG A 44 -14.18 1.41 -6.47
C ARG A 44 -12.88 2.11 -6.08
N ALA A 45 -12.82 3.44 -6.18
CA ALA A 45 -11.63 4.20 -5.79
C ALA A 45 -11.30 4.01 -4.31
N ALA A 46 -12.30 4.12 -3.43
CA ALA A 46 -12.10 3.94 -2.00
C ALA A 46 -11.67 2.51 -1.62
N LEU A 47 -12.28 1.49 -2.26
CA LEU A 47 -11.85 0.11 -2.09
C LEU A 47 -10.43 -0.12 -2.61
N SER A 48 -10.08 0.48 -3.75
CA SER A 48 -8.73 0.39 -4.33
C SER A 48 -7.67 0.94 -3.39
N VAL A 49 -7.91 2.05 -2.68
CA VAL A 49 -7.00 2.56 -1.65
C VAL A 49 -6.73 1.50 -0.58
N HIS A 50 -7.78 0.88 -0.04
CA HIS A 50 -7.63 -0.15 1.00
C HIS A 50 -6.87 -1.39 0.51
N LEU A 51 -7.18 -1.86 -0.70
CA LEU A 51 -6.52 -3.03 -1.29
C LEU A 51 -5.05 -2.74 -1.61
N ASN A 52 -4.71 -1.54 -2.10
CA ASN A 52 -3.33 -1.15 -2.35
C ASN A 52 -2.49 -1.09 -1.06
N VAL A 53 -3.08 -0.67 0.06
CA VAL A 53 -2.42 -0.73 1.38
C VAL A 53 -2.14 -2.19 1.76
N ALA A 54 -3.11 -3.08 1.60
CA ALA A 54 -2.94 -4.50 1.90
C ALA A 54 -1.84 -5.15 1.03
N GLU A 55 -1.86 -4.85 -0.27
CA GLU A 55 -0.91 -5.37 -1.25
C GLU A 55 0.51 -4.82 -1.01
N GLY A 56 0.64 -3.51 -0.83
CA GLY A 56 1.93 -2.85 -0.61
C GLY A 56 2.68 -3.41 0.60
N CYS A 57 1.97 -3.86 1.63
CA CYS A 57 2.55 -4.50 2.80
C CYS A 57 2.95 -5.97 2.60
N SER A 58 2.42 -6.62 1.58
CA SER A 58 2.79 -7.99 1.19
C SER A 58 3.91 -8.03 0.15
N ARG A 59 4.23 -6.90 -0.50
CA ARG A 59 5.35 -6.81 -1.45
C ARG A 59 6.67 -6.89 -0.68
N LYS A 60 7.59 -7.72 -1.18
CA LYS A 60 8.99 -7.70 -0.71
C LYS A 60 9.55 -6.31 -0.98
N SER A 61 10.22 -5.72 0.01
CA SER A 61 10.93 -4.45 -0.21
C SER A 61 11.97 -4.65 -1.30
N VAL A 62 12.28 -3.60 -2.06
CA VAL A 62 13.36 -3.67 -3.05
C VAL A 62 14.67 -4.08 -2.38
N VAL A 63 14.89 -3.69 -1.13
CA VAL A 63 16.00 -4.17 -0.29
C VAL A 63 16.01 -5.70 -0.20
N ALA A 64 14.86 -6.32 0.11
CA ALA A 64 14.77 -7.78 0.17
C ALA A 64 15.01 -8.45 -1.20
N ALA A 65 14.70 -7.77 -2.31
CA ALA A 65 15.05 -8.28 -3.65
C ALA A 65 16.56 -8.20 -3.92
N LEU A 66 17.24 -7.15 -3.45
CA LEU A 66 18.70 -7.03 -3.51
C LEU A 66 19.38 -8.10 -2.67
N ASP A 67 18.86 -8.37 -1.46
CA ASP A 67 19.37 -9.43 -0.59
C ASP A 67 19.26 -10.81 -1.25
N VAL A 68 18.10 -11.12 -1.87
CA VAL A 68 17.92 -12.37 -2.63
C VAL A 68 18.90 -12.47 -3.81
N ALA A 69 19.20 -11.36 -4.49
CA ALA A 69 20.18 -11.38 -5.57
C ALA A 69 21.60 -11.70 -5.09
N VAL A 70 21.96 -11.28 -3.87
CA VAL A 70 23.23 -11.67 -3.23
C VAL A 70 23.21 -13.15 -2.84
N GLU A 71 22.12 -13.63 -2.23
CA GLU A 71 21.98 -15.03 -1.83
C GLU A 71 22.05 -16.00 -3.02
N LEU A 72 21.49 -15.61 -4.16
CA LEU A 72 21.54 -16.40 -5.41
C LEU A 72 22.86 -16.24 -6.18
N GLY A 73 23.80 -15.43 -5.69
CA GLY A 73 25.11 -15.24 -6.30
C GLY A 73 25.10 -14.36 -7.56
N TYR A 74 24.03 -13.59 -7.81
CA TYR A 74 23.95 -12.69 -8.96
C TYR A 74 24.81 -11.42 -8.81
N SER A 75 25.07 -10.98 -7.58
CA SER A 75 26.01 -9.89 -7.30
C SER A 75 26.62 -10.00 -5.90
N ALA A 76 27.70 -9.26 -5.69
CA ALA A 76 28.34 -9.14 -4.38
C ALA A 76 27.66 -8.02 -3.58
N LYS A 77 27.57 -8.18 -2.26
CA LYS A 77 26.88 -7.25 -1.35
C LYS A 77 27.47 -5.83 -1.44
N GLU A 78 28.78 -5.73 -1.59
CA GLU A 78 29.52 -4.48 -1.68
C GLU A 78 29.06 -3.66 -2.89
N ARG A 79 28.72 -4.32 -4.01
CA ARG A 79 28.22 -3.66 -5.23
C ARG A 79 26.79 -3.14 -5.12
N LEU A 80 26.00 -3.66 -4.19
CA LEU A 80 24.58 -3.29 -4.03
C LEU A 80 24.35 -2.37 -2.81
N THR A 81 25.37 -2.14 -1.99
CA THR A 81 25.27 -1.37 -0.74
C THR A 81 24.80 0.06 -1.01
N GLU A 82 25.44 0.76 -1.95
CA GLU A 82 25.07 2.14 -2.30
C GLU A 82 23.63 2.23 -2.83
N VAL A 83 23.22 1.29 -3.68
CA VAL A 83 21.85 1.23 -4.23
C VAL A 83 20.82 1.04 -3.12
N GLY A 84 21.11 0.14 -2.17
CA GLY A 84 20.26 -0.09 -1.00
C GLY A 84 20.10 1.17 -0.14
N GLU A 85 21.20 1.88 0.14
CA GLU A 85 21.20 3.11 0.92
C GLU A 85 20.40 4.24 0.25
N LEU A 86 20.62 4.47 -1.05
CA LEU A 86 19.89 5.47 -1.83
C LEU A 86 18.39 5.17 -1.86
N LEU A 87 18.02 3.89 -1.95
CA LEU A 87 16.63 3.46 -1.95
C LEU A 87 15.93 3.75 -0.62
N VAL A 88 16.57 3.40 0.50
CA VAL A 88 16.02 3.70 1.84
C VAL A 88 15.89 5.20 2.03
N ARG A 89 16.91 5.98 1.64
CA ARG A 89 16.92 7.43 1.78
C ARG A 89 15.81 8.09 0.95
N SER A 90 15.59 7.63 -0.27
CA SER A 90 14.51 8.10 -1.14
C SER A 90 13.14 7.84 -0.51
N PHE A 91 12.92 6.64 0.04
CA PHE A 91 11.66 6.31 0.70
C PHE A 91 11.41 7.18 1.95
N GLN A 92 12.45 7.43 2.75
CA GLN A 92 12.36 8.32 3.92
C GLN A 92 12.00 9.75 3.53
N LEU A 93 12.60 10.29 2.45
CA LEU A 93 12.29 11.63 1.96
C LEU A 93 10.83 11.75 1.50
N ILE A 94 10.35 10.78 0.72
CA ILE A 94 8.95 10.74 0.27
C ILE A 94 8.00 10.64 1.46
N SER A 95 8.32 9.80 2.45
CA SER A 95 7.49 9.64 3.65
C SER A 95 7.39 10.93 4.47
N LYS A 96 8.49 11.68 4.59
CA LYS A 96 8.53 12.99 5.25
C LYS A 96 7.73 14.07 4.51
N MET A 97 7.60 13.97 3.18
CA MET A 97 6.77 14.90 2.41
C MET A 97 5.26 14.71 2.68
N ILE A 98 4.85 13.52 3.11
CA ILE A 98 3.46 13.16 3.40
C ILE A 98 3.07 13.53 4.85
N SER A 99 4.05 13.61 5.76
CA SER A 99 3.86 13.92 7.19
C SER A 99 4.02 15.41 7.48
N ARG A 100 3.08 16.23 6.97
CA ARG A 100 2.92 17.64 7.35
C ARG A 100 1.92 17.81 8.48
#